data_AF-A0A0P8WAR9-F1
#
_entry.id   AF-A0A0P8WAR9-F1
#
_cell.length_a   1.000
_cell.length_b   1.000
_cell.length_c   1.000
_cell.angle_alpha   90.00
_cell.angle_beta   90.00
_cell.angle_gamma   90.00
#
_symmetry.space_group_name_H-M   'P 1'
#
loop_
_entity.id
_entity.type
_entity.pdbx_description
1 polymer ?
#
loop_
_entity_poly.entity_id
_entity_poly.type
_entity_poly.pdbx_seq_one_letter_code
_entity_poly.pdbx_strand_id
1 'polypeptide(L)'
;MKNYKDSDYALNKYSQGIVYKFADGIIEVTMEDYLRTNPGKTEQDFQELKALSDEIYHRQAVVTNRTSRLNVTINGMEETEQLATASPDTELIYKNDAGQAMRAAKKLLDSGELTETQKRRFVIHFFKGMSTRQIAAGENVSHVAIHKSIMLAKKKLKKFFEKQG
;
A
#
# COMPACT_ATOMS: atom_id res chain seq x y z
N MET A 1 -24.79 25.77 -3.93
CA MET A 1 -24.61 24.54 -4.74
C MET A 1 -23.12 24.33 -4.93
N LYS A 2 -22.59 23.13 -4.68
CA LYS A 2 -21.16 22.85 -4.88
C LYS A 2 -20.86 22.93 -6.39
N ASN A 3 -19.87 23.74 -6.79
CA ASN A 3 -19.41 23.81 -8.17
C ASN A 3 -18.63 22.53 -8.49
N TYR A 4 -19.34 21.45 -8.80
CA TYR A 4 -18.74 20.21 -9.30
C TYR A 4 -17.98 20.42 -10.63
N LYS A 5 -18.15 21.59 -11.27
CA LYS A 5 -17.49 21.98 -12.52
C LYS A 5 -15.98 22.26 -12.40
N ASP A 6 -15.46 22.51 -11.19
CA ASP A 6 -14.06 22.92 -11.01
C ASP A 6 -13.12 21.78 -10.53
N SER A 7 -13.64 20.56 -10.36
CA SER A 7 -12.81 19.42 -9.93
C SER A 7 -12.05 18.82 -11.10
N ASP A 8 -10.82 18.36 -10.85
CA ASP A 8 -9.99 17.68 -11.85
C ASP A 8 -10.70 16.46 -12.46
N TYR A 9 -11.53 15.78 -11.65
CA TYR A 9 -12.42 14.72 -12.13
C TYR A 9 -13.45 15.19 -13.16
N ALA A 10 -14.09 16.33 -12.93
CA ALA A 10 -15.05 16.86 -13.89
C ALA A 10 -14.36 17.33 -15.17
N LEU A 11 -13.19 17.97 -15.05
CA LEU A 11 -12.37 18.37 -16.20
C LEU A 11 -11.98 17.17 -17.07
N ASN A 12 -11.53 16.07 -16.45
CA ASN A 12 -11.22 14.86 -17.19
C ASN A 12 -12.49 14.21 -17.77
N LYS A 13 -13.52 13.97 -16.96
CA LYS A 13 -14.72 13.20 -17.37
C LYS A 13 -15.49 13.82 -18.53
N TYR A 14 -15.56 15.15 -18.59
CA TYR A 14 -16.32 15.85 -19.64
C TYR A 14 -15.47 16.23 -20.86
N SER A 15 -14.16 15.99 -20.82
CA SER A 15 -13.30 16.11 -22.00
C SER A 15 -13.37 14.85 -22.86
N GLN A 16 -13.17 15.05 -24.17
CA GLN A 16 -13.03 13.94 -25.14
C GLN A 16 -11.69 13.21 -24.99
N GLY A 17 -10.69 13.88 -24.42
CA GLY A 17 -9.36 13.35 -24.17
C GLY A 17 -9.11 12.97 -22.71
N ILE A 18 -7.88 12.54 -22.44
CA ILE A 18 -7.38 12.38 -21.07
C ILE A 18 -6.74 13.71 -20.67
N VAL A 19 -7.34 14.38 -19.69
CA VAL A 19 -6.90 15.69 -19.19
C VAL A 19 -6.07 15.49 -17.92
N TYR A 20 -4.87 16.05 -17.95
CA TYR A 20 -3.97 16.08 -16.80
C TYR A 20 -3.61 17.52 -16.46
N LYS A 21 -3.84 17.90 -15.20
CA LYS A 21 -3.58 19.25 -14.69
C LYS A 21 -2.30 19.27 -13.87
N PHE A 22 -1.37 20.13 -14.27
CA PHE A 22 -0.14 20.45 -13.56
C PHE A 22 -0.27 21.83 -12.88
N ALA A 23 0.71 22.20 -12.06
CA ALA A 23 0.79 23.54 -11.47
C ALA A 23 0.93 24.63 -12.55
N ASP A 24 1.66 24.31 -13.63
CA ASP A 24 2.03 25.27 -14.67
C ASP A 24 1.12 25.23 -15.92
N GLY A 25 0.13 24.33 -15.95
CA GLY A 25 -0.78 24.21 -17.10
C GLY A 25 -1.61 22.93 -17.14
N ILE A 26 -2.46 22.82 -18.16
CA ILE A 26 -3.30 21.64 -18.42
C ILE A 26 -2.86 21.00 -19.73
N ILE A 27 -2.65 19.69 -19.72
CA ILE A 27 -2.35 18.89 -20.91
C ILE A 27 -3.54 17.99 -21.20
N GLU A 28 -3.99 17.99 -22.45
CA GLU A 28 -5.04 17.10 -22.93
C GLU A 28 -4.45 16.16 -23.99
N VAL A 29 -4.59 14.85 -23.75
CA VAL A 29 -4.20 13.82 -24.71
C VAL A 29 -5.45 13.38 -25.45
N THR A 30 -5.54 13.76 -26.71
CA THR A 30 -6.62 13.33 -27.59
C THR A 30 -6.38 11.91 -28.10
N MET A 31 -7.45 11.25 -28.53
CA MET A 31 -7.37 9.93 -29.15
C MET A 31 -6.47 9.96 -30.40
N GLU A 32 -6.56 11.01 -31.21
CA GLU A 32 -5.77 11.16 -32.43
C GLU A 32 -4.27 11.25 -32.12
N ASP A 33 -3.90 12.03 -31.11
CA ASP A 33 -2.51 12.16 -30.67
C ASP A 33 -1.96 10.83 -30.10
N TYR A 34 -2.80 10.10 -29.36
CA TYR A 34 -2.45 8.79 -28.82
C TYR A 34 -2.18 7.77 -29.94
N LEU A 35 -3.04 7.71 -30.96
CA LEU A 35 -2.88 6.79 -32.09
C LEU A 35 -1.68 7.17 -32.98
N ARG A 36 -1.41 8.47 -33.14
CA ARG A 36 -0.22 8.96 -33.89
C ARG A 36 1.08 8.54 -33.22
N THR A 37 1.13 8.58 -31.89
CA THR A 37 2.35 8.30 -31.12
C THR A 37 2.55 6.82 -30.79
N ASN A 38 1.50 5.99 -30.94
CA ASN A 38 1.54 4.56 -30.64
C ASN A 38 1.07 3.73 -31.85
N PRO A 39 1.90 3.57 -32.91
CA PRO A 39 1.57 2.73 -34.05
C PRO A 39 1.49 1.27 -33.59
N GLY A 40 0.26 0.75 -33.47
CA GLY A 40 -0.03 -0.59 -32.94
C GLY A 40 -1.06 -0.60 -31.80
N LYS A 41 -1.49 0.57 -31.33
CA LYS A 41 -2.61 0.72 -30.40
C LYS A 41 -3.90 1.03 -31.13
N THR A 42 -5.01 0.61 -30.53
CA THR A 42 -6.36 0.77 -31.07
C THR A 42 -7.14 1.85 -30.32
N GLU A 43 -8.25 2.29 -30.90
CA GLU A 43 -9.19 3.19 -30.22
C GLU A 43 -9.72 2.57 -28.91
N GLN A 44 -9.88 1.25 -28.85
CA GLN A 44 -10.29 0.55 -27.63
C GLN A 44 -9.25 0.71 -26.51
N ASP A 45 -7.96 0.60 -26.82
CA ASP A 45 -6.90 0.83 -25.83
C ASP A 45 -6.98 2.25 -25.24
N PHE A 46 -7.30 3.24 -26.07
CA PHE A 46 -7.48 4.61 -25.60
C PHE A 46 -8.71 4.74 -24.70
N GLN A 47 -9.83 4.13 -25.05
CA GLN A 47 -11.04 4.14 -24.23
C GLN A 47 -10.83 3.46 -22.87
N GLU A 48 -10.10 2.35 -22.82
CA GLU A 48 -9.73 1.69 -21.56
C GLU A 48 -8.86 2.59 -20.67
N LEU A 49 -7.84 3.24 -21.26
CA LEU A 49 -7.00 4.20 -20.55
C LEU A 49 -7.80 5.41 -20.06
N LYS A 50 -8.74 5.88 -20.87
CA LYS A 50 -9.63 6.99 -20.51
C LYS A 50 -10.53 6.61 -19.33
N ALA A 51 -11.12 5.42 -19.36
CA ALA A 51 -11.94 4.90 -18.27
C ALA A 51 -11.14 4.73 -16.97
N LEU A 52 -9.91 4.21 -17.08
CA LEU A 52 -9.00 4.08 -15.93
C LEU A 52 -8.66 5.45 -15.33
N SER A 53 -8.36 6.44 -16.18
CA SER A 53 -8.09 7.80 -15.77
C SER A 53 -9.29 8.41 -15.02
N ASP A 54 -10.50 8.25 -15.56
CA ASP A 54 -11.74 8.73 -14.93
C ASP A 54 -11.95 8.10 -13.54
N GLU A 55 -11.68 6.80 -13.38
CA GLU A 55 -11.81 6.12 -12.09
C GLU A 55 -10.80 6.66 -11.05
N ILE A 56 -9.54 6.88 -11.45
CA ILE A 56 -8.50 7.42 -10.57
C ILE A 56 -8.89 8.81 -10.07
N TYR A 57 -9.30 9.70 -10.96
CA TYR A 57 -9.73 11.05 -10.57
C TYR A 57 -10.99 11.04 -9.72
N HIS A 58 -11.94 10.14 -9.99
CA HIS A 58 -13.13 9.98 -9.16
C HIS A 58 -12.76 9.58 -7.73
N ARG A 59 -11.88 8.57 -7.59
CA ARG A 59 -11.43 8.09 -6.28
C ARG A 59 -10.72 9.20 -5.51
N GLN A 60 -9.85 9.96 -6.17
CA GLN A 60 -9.17 11.09 -5.57
C GLN A 60 -10.18 12.15 -5.09
N ALA A 61 -11.16 12.51 -5.91
CA ALA A 61 -12.19 13.47 -5.55
C ALA A 61 -13.02 13.01 -4.33
N VAL A 62 -13.35 11.71 -4.25
CA VAL A 62 -14.06 11.13 -3.09
C VAL A 62 -13.20 11.18 -1.83
N VAL A 63 -11.92 10.81 -1.91
CA VAL A 63 -10.98 10.84 -0.77
C VAL A 63 -10.82 12.26 -0.26
N THR A 64 -10.51 13.23 -1.13
CA THR A 64 -10.35 14.63 -0.76
C THR A 64 -11.63 15.20 -0.10
N ASN A 65 -12.81 14.91 -0.66
CA ASN A 65 -14.07 15.35 -0.06
C ASN A 65 -14.33 14.74 1.33
N ARG A 66 -13.92 13.48 1.53
CA ARG A 66 -14.06 12.78 2.82
C ARG A 66 -13.12 13.34 3.88
N THR A 67 -11.88 13.69 3.51
CA THR A 67 -10.84 14.08 4.47
C THR A 67 -10.84 15.57 4.78
N SER A 68 -10.99 16.46 3.79
CA SER A 68 -10.76 17.89 4.01
C SER A 68 -12.03 18.74 4.14
N ARG A 69 -13.21 18.20 3.81
CA ARG A 69 -14.48 18.95 3.62
C ARG A 69 -14.34 20.20 2.71
N LEU A 70 -13.17 20.44 2.11
CA LEU A 70 -12.76 21.63 1.34
C LEU A 70 -13.10 22.99 1.98
N ASN A 71 -13.31 23.03 3.30
CA ASN A 71 -13.78 24.22 4.04
C ASN A 71 -12.70 24.88 4.91
N VAL A 72 -11.46 24.39 4.85
CA VAL A 72 -10.35 24.96 5.64
C VAL A 72 -9.41 25.68 4.67
N THR A 73 -9.39 27.00 4.77
CA THR A 73 -8.41 27.86 4.08
C THR A 73 -7.00 27.50 4.52
N ILE A 74 -6.10 27.32 3.54
CA ILE A 74 -4.67 26.99 3.73
C ILE A 74 -3.95 27.95 4.70
N ASN A 75 -4.41 29.21 4.78
CA ASN A 75 -3.82 30.23 5.65
C ASN A 75 -4.03 30.00 7.16
N GLY A 76 -4.66 28.90 7.58
CA GLY A 76 -4.80 28.50 8.99
C GLY A 76 -4.03 27.25 9.37
N MET A 77 -3.12 26.75 8.52
CA MET A 77 -2.39 25.49 8.73
C MET A 77 -0.96 25.68 9.29
N GLU A 78 -0.66 26.82 9.92
CA GLU A 78 0.66 27.04 10.55
C GLU A 78 0.95 26.09 11.73
N GLU A 79 -0.04 25.30 12.19
CA GLU A 79 0.12 24.37 13.32
C GLU A 79 -0.21 22.90 12.99
N THR A 80 -0.05 22.43 11.75
CA THR A 80 -0.14 20.99 11.46
C THR A 80 1.19 20.40 11.06
N GLU A 81 1.98 20.01 12.06
CA GLU A 81 3.10 19.05 11.97
C GLU A 81 2.65 17.62 11.50
N GLN A 82 1.43 17.44 11.01
CA GLN A 82 0.78 16.13 10.89
C GLN A 82 0.57 15.60 9.46
N LEU A 83 1.29 16.14 8.46
CA LEU A 83 1.34 15.54 7.12
C LEU A 83 2.77 15.43 6.59
N ALA A 84 3.74 15.18 7.47
CA ALA A 84 5.05 14.68 7.02
C ALA A 84 4.86 13.25 6.49
N THR A 85 4.70 13.09 5.17
CA THR A 85 5.01 11.82 4.52
C THR A 85 6.44 11.47 4.89
N ALA A 86 6.66 10.25 5.36
CA ALA A 86 7.98 9.75 5.71
C ALA A 86 8.95 10.07 4.57
N SER A 87 10.12 10.64 4.90
CA SER A 87 11.18 10.93 3.92
C SER A 87 11.43 9.70 3.03
N PRO A 88 11.78 9.88 1.74
CA PRO A 88 12.20 8.78 0.86
C PRO A 88 13.25 7.87 1.51
N ASP A 89 14.13 8.44 2.34
CA ASP A 89 15.14 7.69 3.10
C ASP A 89 14.51 6.76 4.13
N THR A 90 13.49 7.22 4.86
CA THR A 90 12.74 6.36 5.77
C THR A 90 12.01 5.23 5.02
N GLU A 91 11.41 5.49 3.85
CA GLU A 91 10.83 4.42 3.04
C GLU A 91 11.88 3.39 2.56
N LEU A 92 13.06 3.85 2.15
CA LEU A 92 14.16 2.98 1.74
C LEU A 92 14.69 2.14 2.91
N ILE A 93 14.83 2.73 4.10
CA ILE A 93 15.20 2.02 5.33
C ILE A 93 14.15 0.96 5.66
N TYR A 94 12.85 1.31 5.66
CA TYR A 94 11.78 0.34 5.92
C TYR A 94 11.75 -0.83 4.92
N LYS A 95 11.95 -0.55 3.62
CA LYS A 95 12.01 -1.59 2.57
C LYS A 95 13.23 -2.49 2.76
N ASN A 96 14.39 -1.92 3.10
CA ASN A 96 15.60 -2.68 3.39
C ASN A 96 15.43 -3.56 4.63
N ASP A 97 14.86 -3.01 5.71
CA ASP A 97 14.63 -3.72 6.97
C ASP A 97 13.61 -4.85 6.82
N ALA A 98 12.54 -4.63 6.06
CA ALA A 98 11.57 -5.67 5.72
C ALA A 98 12.22 -6.81 4.91
N GLY A 99 13.08 -6.47 3.95
CA GLY A 99 13.82 -7.46 3.15
C GLY A 99 14.83 -8.26 3.99
N GLN A 100 15.53 -7.61 4.92
CA GLN A 100 16.41 -8.27 5.88
C GLN A 100 15.62 -9.18 6.82
N ALA A 101 14.45 -8.73 7.27
CA ALA A 101 13.61 -9.50 8.16
C ALA A 101 13.07 -10.77 7.53
N MET A 102 12.66 -10.69 6.27
CA MET A 102 12.22 -11.83 5.50
C MET A 102 13.36 -12.84 5.26
N ARG A 103 14.57 -12.35 4.97
CA ARG A 103 15.78 -13.21 4.84
C ARG A 103 16.12 -13.91 6.15
N ALA A 104 16.08 -13.19 7.28
CA ALA A 104 16.34 -13.76 8.60
C ALA A 104 15.28 -14.80 9.00
N ALA A 105 14.00 -14.53 8.72
CA ALA A 105 12.91 -15.47 8.95
C ALA A 105 13.08 -16.75 8.12
N LYS A 106 13.46 -16.63 6.84
CA LYS A 106 13.76 -17.78 5.99
C LYS A 106 14.93 -18.60 6.54
N LYS A 107 16.05 -17.95 6.87
CA LYS A 107 17.21 -18.62 7.48
C LYS A 107 16.87 -19.34 8.79
N LEU A 108 16.01 -18.77 9.64
CA LEU A 108 15.56 -19.41 10.87
C LEU A 108 14.69 -20.66 10.61
N LEU A 109 13.83 -20.62 9.59
CA LEU A 109 13.02 -21.78 9.21
C LEU A 109 13.90 -22.91 8.66
N ASP A 110 14.97 -22.57 7.94
CA ASP A 110 15.90 -23.51 7.32
C ASP A 110 17.00 -24.01 8.30
N SER A 111 17.31 -23.26 9.37
CA SER A 111 18.44 -23.56 10.29
C SER A 111 18.26 -24.81 11.17
N GLY A 112 17.06 -25.38 11.22
CA GLY A 112 16.75 -26.50 12.11
C GLY A 112 16.65 -26.12 13.61
N GLU A 113 16.85 -24.85 13.98
CA GLU A 113 16.77 -24.43 15.38
C GLU A 113 15.35 -24.46 15.95
N LEU A 114 14.32 -24.41 15.10
CA LEU A 114 12.91 -24.51 15.49
C LEU A 114 12.44 -25.95 15.43
N THR A 115 11.70 -26.39 16.46
CA THR A 115 10.96 -27.66 16.38
C THR A 115 9.85 -27.56 15.34
N GLU A 116 9.41 -28.69 14.79
CA GLU A 116 8.36 -28.71 13.77
C GLU A 116 7.07 -28.03 14.24
N THR A 117 6.75 -28.18 15.53
CA THR A 117 5.62 -27.48 16.16
C THR A 117 5.83 -25.95 16.22
N GLN A 118 7.04 -25.49 16.51
CA GLN A 118 7.38 -24.06 16.52
C GLN A 118 7.32 -23.47 15.11
N LYS A 119 7.88 -24.17 14.12
CA LYS A 119 7.83 -23.77 12.70
C LYS A 119 6.39 -23.64 12.23
N ARG A 120 5.58 -24.70 12.42
CA ARG A 120 4.18 -24.72 11.99
C ARG A 120 3.37 -23.58 12.60
N ARG A 121 3.44 -23.39 13.93
CA ARG A 121 2.71 -22.32 14.63
C ARG A 121 3.19 -20.92 14.22
N PHE A 122 4.49 -20.75 14.02
CA PHE A 122 5.07 -19.49 13.55
C PHE A 122 4.56 -19.14 12.14
N VAL A 123 4.57 -20.10 11.21
CA VAL A 123 4.08 -19.90 9.84
C VAL A 123 2.59 -19.55 9.84
N ILE A 124 1.77 -20.31 10.58
CA ILE A 124 0.32 -20.07 10.63
C ILE A 124 0.00 -18.70 11.24
N HIS A 125 0.74 -18.26 12.27
CA HIS A 125 0.50 -16.98 12.91
C HIS A 125 0.93 -15.80 12.03
N PHE A 126 2.16 -15.81 11.51
CA PHE A 126 2.73 -14.65 10.82
C PHE A 126 2.42 -14.59 9.31
N PHE A 127 2.27 -15.73 8.63
CA PHE A 127 2.01 -15.76 7.19
C PHE A 127 0.53 -15.99 6.85
N LYS A 128 -0.23 -16.69 7.69
CA LYS A 128 -1.68 -16.91 7.49
C LYS A 128 -2.56 -16.00 8.35
N GLY A 129 -1.97 -15.16 9.21
CA GLY A 129 -2.69 -14.17 10.02
C GLY A 129 -3.60 -14.75 11.10
N MET A 130 -3.46 -16.03 11.47
CA MET A 130 -4.33 -16.64 12.48
C MET A 130 -3.91 -16.22 13.89
N SER A 131 -4.90 -15.91 14.73
CA SER A 131 -4.69 -15.63 16.16
C SER A 131 -4.27 -16.90 16.93
N THR A 132 -3.62 -16.70 18.08
CA THR A 132 -3.25 -17.81 18.99
C THR A 132 -4.44 -18.65 19.43
N ARG A 133 -5.64 -18.05 19.53
CA ARG A 133 -6.90 -18.73 19.87
C ARG A 133 -7.41 -19.59 18.72
N GLN A 134 -7.33 -19.11 17.47
CA GLN A 134 -7.71 -19.90 16.29
C GLN A 134 -6.78 -21.09 16.09
N ILE A 135 -5.47 -20.90 16.28
CA ILE A 135 -4.48 -21.98 16.22
C ILE A 135 -4.71 -23.00 17.34
N ALA A 136 -4.97 -22.52 18.56
CA ALA A 136 -5.30 -23.35 19.71
C ALA A 136 -6.53 -24.25 19.45
N ALA A 137 -7.59 -23.68 18.89
CA ALA A 137 -8.79 -24.42 18.51
C ALA A 137 -8.49 -25.50 17.45
N GLY A 138 -7.69 -25.18 16.43
CA GLY A 138 -7.32 -26.14 15.38
C GLY A 138 -6.36 -27.24 15.83
N GLU A 139 -5.54 -26.99 16.85
CA GLU A 139 -4.60 -27.98 17.40
C GLU A 139 -5.12 -28.72 18.64
N ASN A 140 -6.30 -28.32 19.14
CA ASN A 140 -6.87 -28.78 20.41
C ASN A 140 -5.90 -28.64 21.60
N VAL A 141 -5.20 -27.50 21.66
CA VAL A 141 -4.20 -27.19 22.68
C VAL A 141 -4.50 -25.82 23.30
N SER A 142 -4.13 -25.59 24.56
CA SER A 142 -4.28 -24.28 25.20
C SER A 142 -3.58 -23.15 24.43
N HIS A 143 -4.26 -22.01 24.25
CA HIS A 143 -3.70 -20.81 23.62
C HIS A 143 -2.42 -20.31 24.30
N VAL A 144 -2.23 -20.59 25.59
CA VAL A 144 -1.01 -20.27 26.34
C VAL A 144 0.18 -21.04 25.78
N ALA A 145 0.01 -22.32 25.43
CA ALA A 145 1.07 -23.14 24.85
C ALA A 145 1.40 -22.69 23.42
N ILE A 146 0.40 -22.27 22.64
CA ILE A 146 0.61 -21.63 21.33
C ILE A 146 1.43 -20.35 21.49
N HIS A 147 1.02 -19.46 22.41
CA HIS A 147 1.69 -18.20 22.67
C HIS A 147 3.16 -18.41 23.10
N LYS A 148 3.43 -19.31 24.05
CA LYS A 148 4.79 -19.66 24.47
C LYS A 148 5.65 -20.18 23.31
N SER A 149 5.07 -21.02 22.45
CA SER A 149 5.75 -21.56 21.27
C SER A 149 6.13 -20.46 20.27
N ILE A 150 5.21 -19.53 19.99
CA ILE A 150 5.45 -18.40 19.08
C ILE A 150 6.48 -17.42 19.68
N MET A 151 6.38 -17.12 20.98
CA MET A 151 7.33 -16.25 21.67
C MET A 151 8.75 -16.83 21.65
N LEU A 152 8.90 -18.14 21.79
CA LEU A 152 10.20 -18.78 21.70
C LEU A 152 10.77 -18.70 20.27
N ALA A 153 9.94 -18.89 19.25
CA ALA A 153 10.34 -18.71 17.85
C ALA A 153 10.77 -17.26 17.57
N LYS A 154 10.04 -16.27 18.09
CA LYS A 154 10.38 -14.85 18.00
C LYS A 154 11.70 -14.52 18.70
N LYS A 155 11.96 -15.10 19.88
CA LYS A 155 13.22 -14.93 20.61
C LYS A 155 14.40 -15.49 19.82
N LYS A 156 14.23 -16.64 19.17
CA LYS A 156 15.26 -17.23 18.28
C LYS A 156 15.48 -16.37 17.05
N LEU A 157 14.41 -15.88 16.42
CA LEU A 157 14.52 -14.96 15.29
C LEU A 157 15.34 -13.71 15.66
N LYS A 158 15.06 -13.10 16.82
CA LYS A 158 15.82 -11.94 17.30
C LYS A 158 17.33 -12.24 17.43
N LYS A 159 17.69 -13.39 18.01
CA LYS A 159 19.09 -13.83 18.09
C LYS A 159 19.73 -14.02 16.71
N PHE A 160 18.97 -14.42 15.69
CA PHE A 160 19.49 -14.53 14.32
C PHE A 160 19.75 -13.18 13.68
N PHE A 161 18.96 -12.15 14.00
CA PHE A 161 19.24 -10.78 13.59
C PHE A 161 20.49 -10.24 14.28
N GLU A 162 20.60 -10.42 15.59
CA GLU A 162 21.75 -9.98 16.39
C GLU A 162 23.07 -10.66 15.99
N LYS A 163 23.02 -11.82 15.33
CA LYS A 163 24.21 -12.51 14.78
C LYS A 163 24.56 -12.10 13.34
N GLN A 164 23.69 -11.38 12.64
CA GLN A 164 23.87 -10.99 11.23
C GLN A 164 24.14 -9.48 11.04
N GLY A 165 23.92 -8.66 12.08
CA GLY A 165 24.41 -7.29 12.17
C GLY A 165 25.76 -7.26 12.88
#